data_AF-A0A8T3MWU1-F1
#
_entry.id   AF-A0A8T3MWU1-F1
#
_cell.length_a   1.000
_cell.length_b   1.000
_cell.length_c   1.000
_cell.angle_alpha   90.00
_cell.angle_beta   90.00
_cell.angle_gamma   90.00
#
_symmetry.space_group_name_H-M   'P 1'
#
loop_
_entity.id
_entity.type
_entity.pdbx_description
1 polymer ?
#
loop_
_entity_poly.entity_id
_entity_poly.type
_entity_poly.pdbx_seq_one_letter_code
_entity_poly.pdbx_strand_id
1 'polypeptide(L)'
;METELAYRDASLPIQTRIADLLGRMTLEEKLAQLGSVWSFELFRGEDELDPELLQSRLAEGIGQISRVAGGTNLGPAAAADAGNAIQRFLVGETRLGIPA
;
A
#
# COMPACT_ATOMS: atom_id res chain seq x y z
N MET A 1 23.57 -13.86 -7.91
CA MET A 1 23.71 -12.95 -6.76
C MET A 1 22.40 -12.23 -6.64
N GLU A 2 21.57 -12.57 -5.64
CA GLU A 2 20.43 -11.72 -5.31
C GLU A 2 20.98 -10.34 -5.01
N THR A 3 20.59 -9.36 -5.81
CA THR A 3 20.96 -7.97 -5.57
C THR A 3 20.31 -7.57 -4.25
N GLU A 4 21.11 -7.40 -3.21
CA GLU A 4 20.66 -6.91 -1.91
C GLU A 4 19.77 -5.66 -2.11
N LEU A 5 18.51 -5.75 -1.67
CA LEU A 5 17.53 -4.69 -1.84
C LEU A 5 17.81 -3.60 -0.79
N ALA A 6 18.72 -2.67 -1.11
CA ALA A 6 19.14 -1.61 -0.19
C ALA A 6 17.96 -0.84 0.42
N TYR A 7 16.86 -0.61 -0.32
CA TYR A 7 15.67 0.04 0.25
C TYR A 7 15.03 -0.69 1.44
N ARG A 8 15.20 -2.02 1.53
CA ARG A 8 14.72 -2.88 2.62
C ARG A 8 15.69 -2.98 3.80
N ASP A 9 16.95 -2.59 3.63
CA ASP A 9 17.93 -2.60 4.72
C ASP A 9 17.73 -1.37 5.63
N ALA A 10 17.24 -1.62 6.84
CA ALA A 10 16.99 -0.58 7.83
C ALA A 10 18.27 0.02 8.45
N SER A 11 19.45 -0.60 8.23
CA SER A 11 20.74 -0.11 8.71
C SER A 11 21.35 1.00 7.83
N LEU A 12 20.89 1.12 6.59
CA LEU A 12 21.39 2.12 5.64
C LEU A 12 20.77 3.51 5.84
N PRO A 13 21.48 4.59 5.45
CA PRO A 13 20.92 5.93 5.45
C PRO A 13 19.62 6.03 4.64
N ILE A 14 18.66 6.82 5.13
CA ILE A 14 17.35 7.01 4.47
C ILE A 14 17.51 7.43 3.00
N GLN A 15 18.46 8.32 2.69
CA GLN A 15 18.68 8.78 1.31
C GLN A 15 19.16 7.67 0.37
N THR A 16 20.00 6.74 0.87
CA THR A 16 20.43 5.56 0.11
C THR A 16 19.23 4.66 -0.21
N ARG A 17 18.35 4.45 0.78
CA ARG A 17 17.13 3.64 0.62
C ARG A 17 16.14 4.27 -0.36
N ILE A 18 15.96 5.59 -0.30
CA ILE A 18 15.10 6.35 -1.22
C ILE A 18 15.65 6.27 -2.65
N ALA A 19 16.95 6.52 -2.85
CA ALA A 19 17.55 6.49 -4.18
C ALA A 19 17.43 5.10 -4.82
N ASP A 20 17.67 4.04 -4.05
CA ASP A 20 17.50 2.65 -4.50
C ASP A 20 16.02 2.35 -4.84
N LEU A 21 15.07 2.75 -3.99
CA LEU A 21 13.65 2.53 -4.24
C LEU A 21 13.16 3.27 -5.50
N LEU A 22 13.43 4.57 -5.61
CA LEU A 22 13.01 5.39 -6.75
C LEU A 22 13.67 4.94 -8.06
N GLY A 23 14.89 4.40 -7.99
CA GLY A 23 15.58 3.81 -9.15
C GLY A 23 14.95 2.51 -9.64
N ARG A 24 14.19 1.82 -8.78
CA ARG A 24 13.49 0.57 -9.11
C ARG A 24 12.03 0.76 -9.54
N MET A 25 11.45 1.93 -9.26
CA MET A 25 10.05 2.21 -9.57
C MET A 25 9.81 2.52 -11.05
N THR A 26 8.68 2.04 -11.58
CA THR A 26 8.12 2.48 -12.87
C THR A 26 7.59 3.91 -12.75
N LEU A 27 7.16 4.50 -13.87
CA LEU A 27 6.50 5.81 -13.83
C LEU A 27 5.15 5.70 -13.13
N GLU A 28 4.42 4.63 -13.39
CA GLU A 28 3.09 4.32 -12.86
C GLU A 28 3.13 4.19 -11.34
N GLU A 29 4.09 3.42 -10.80
CA GLU A 29 4.29 3.31 -9.35
C GLU A 29 4.65 4.65 -8.71
N LYS A 30 5.46 5.49 -9.40
CA LYS A 30 5.80 6.84 -8.90
C LYS A 30 4.57 7.73 -8.83
N LEU A 31 3.73 7.68 -9.86
CA LEU A 31 2.47 8.42 -9.89
C LEU A 31 1.51 7.91 -8.81
N ALA A 32 1.44 6.60 -8.59
CA ALA A 32 0.60 5.99 -7.56
C ALA A 32 0.98 6.46 -6.14
N GLN A 33 2.28 6.62 -5.86
CA GLN A 33 2.77 7.16 -4.58
C GLN A 33 2.37 8.61 -4.30
N LEU A 34 1.92 9.36 -5.32
CA LEU A 34 1.39 10.72 -5.15
C LEU A 34 -0.14 10.74 -4.95
N GLY A 35 -0.80 9.58 -5.10
CA GLY A 35 -2.23 9.42 -5.02
C GLY A 35 -2.72 8.92 -3.65
N SER A 36 -4.04 9.00 -3.46
CA SER A 36 -4.73 8.37 -2.34
C SER A 36 -6.05 7.75 -2.82
N VAL A 37 -6.45 6.67 -2.16
CA VAL A 37 -7.77 6.05 -2.32
C VAL A 37 -8.54 6.19 -0.99
N TRP A 38 -9.84 6.44 -1.04
CA TRP A 38 -10.65 6.35 0.17
C TRP A 38 -10.91 4.89 0.50
N SER A 39 -10.83 4.52 1.78
CA SER A 39 -10.91 3.12 2.20
C SER A 39 -12.18 2.42 1.69
N PHE A 40 -13.33 3.09 1.65
CA PHE A 40 -14.60 2.50 1.19
C PHE A 40 -14.58 2.05 -0.28
N GLU A 41 -13.72 2.62 -1.11
CA GLU A 41 -13.59 2.22 -2.52
C GLU A 41 -12.93 0.83 -2.68
N LEU A 42 -12.45 0.25 -1.58
CA LEU A 42 -11.86 -1.08 -1.51
C LEU A 42 -12.84 -2.13 -0.97
N PHE A 43 -14.08 -1.74 -0.65
CA PHE A 43 -15.08 -2.61 -0.05
C PHE A 43 -16.20 -2.95 -1.04
N ARG A 44 -16.74 -4.15 -0.90
CA ARG A 44 -18.02 -4.57 -1.44
C ARG A 44 -19.02 -4.61 -0.29
N GLY A 45 -20.06 -3.79 -0.37
CA GLY A 45 -20.99 -3.63 0.76
C GLY A 45 -20.39 -2.81 1.89
N GLU A 46 -20.79 -3.08 3.14
CA GLU A 46 -20.46 -2.22 4.29
C GLU A 46 -19.18 -2.63 5.03
N ASP A 47 -18.78 -3.90 4.96
CA ASP A 47 -17.75 -4.47 5.83
C ASP A 47 -16.78 -5.47 5.17
N GLU A 48 -16.99 -5.85 3.91
CA GLU A 48 -16.14 -6.82 3.20
C GLU A 48 -15.16 -6.14 2.24
N LEU A 49 -13.85 -6.32 2.45
CA LEU A 49 -12.84 -5.92 1.47
C LEU A 49 -12.96 -6.78 0.21
N ASP A 50 -12.95 -6.14 -0.95
CA ASP A 50 -13.07 -6.79 -2.24
C ASP A 50 -11.68 -7.01 -2.87
N PRO A 51 -11.23 -8.27 -3.06
CA PRO A 51 -9.94 -8.57 -3.69
C PRO A 51 -9.78 -7.98 -5.10
N GLU A 52 -10.87 -7.88 -5.87
CA GLU A 52 -10.83 -7.30 -7.22
C GLU A 52 -10.63 -5.78 -7.16
N LEU A 53 -11.20 -5.11 -6.15
CA LEU A 53 -10.97 -3.67 -5.92
C LEU A 53 -9.56 -3.41 -5.39
N LEU A 54 -9.06 -4.23 -4.48
CA LEU A 54 -7.66 -4.18 -4.03
C LEU A 54 -6.71 -4.31 -5.23
N GLN A 55 -6.90 -5.33 -6.07
CA GLN A 55 -6.07 -5.53 -7.25
C GLN A 55 -6.17 -4.35 -8.24
N SER A 56 -7.38 -3.95 -8.61
CA SER A 56 -7.57 -2.91 -9.63
C SER A 56 -7.13 -1.51 -9.19
N ARG A 57 -7.15 -1.22 -7.88
CA ARG A 57 -6.81 0.10 -7.34
C ARG A 57 -5.38 0.20 -6.80
N LEU A 58 -4.80 -0.90 -6.33
CA LEU A 58 -3.55 -0.88 -5.57
C LEU A 58 -2.40 -1.68 -6.20
N ALA A 59 -2.58 -2.30 -7.39
CA ALA A 59 -1.54 -3.13 -8.01
C ALA A 59 -0.21 -2.40 -8.25
N GLU A 60 -0.27 -1.11 -8.62
CA GLU A 60 0.90 -0.24 -8.80
C GLU A 60 1.35 0.43 -7.47
N GLY A 61 0.77 0.02 -6.34
CA GLY A 61 0.87 0.69 -5.05
C GLY A 61 -0.08 1.88 -4.91
N ILE A 62 0.06 2.61 -3.81
CA ILE A 62 -0.64 3.87 -3.53
C ILE A 62 0.17 4.64 -2.48
N GLY A 63 0.08 5.97 -2.45
CA GLY A 63 0.77 6.78 -1.44
C GLY A 63 0.04 6.82 -0.10
N GLN A 64 -1.28 6.68 -0.11
CA GLN A 64 -2.09 6.79 1.11
C GLN A 64 -3.44 6.05 1.00
N ILE A 65 -3.80 5.32 2.06
CA ILE A 65 -5.19 4.91 2.29
C ILE A 65 -5.90 5.95 3.17
N SER A 66 -6.82 6.70 2.59
CA SER A 66 -7.56 7.75 3.29
C SER A 66 -8.73 7.18 4.08
N ARG A 67 -8.97 7.75 5.27
CA ARG A 67 -10.19 7.54 6.07
C ARG A 67 -10.43 6.08 6.50
N VAL A 68 -9.39 5.29 6.79
CA VAL A 68 -9.53 3.87 7.20
C VAL A 68 -10.59 3.65 8.30
N ALA A 69 -10.65 4.53 9.31
CA ALA A 69 -11.63 4.48 10.40
C ALA A 69 -12.71 5.58 10.31
N GLY A 70 -12.96 6.14 9.12
CA GLY A 70 -13.97 7.19 8.92
C GLY A 70 -14.61 7.21 7.53
N GLY A 71 -14.22 6.32 6.64
CA GLY A 71 -14.80 6.11 5.31
C GLY A 71 -15.82 4.97 5.29
N THR A 72 -15.85 4.15 6.33
CA THR A 72 -16.75 2.99 6.48
C THR A 72 -17.52 3.09 7.80
N ASN A 73 -18.52 2.23 7.98
CA ASN A 73 -19.27 2.09 9.24
C ASN A 73 -18.63 1.06 10.21
N LEU A 74 -17.39 0.66 9.95
CA LEU A 74 -16.69 -0.34 10.77
C LEU A 74 -16.45 0.18 12.18
N GLY A 75 -16.64 -0.71 13.17
CA GLY A 75 -16.18 -0.47 14.53
C GLY A 75 -14.65 -0.45 14.62
N PRO A 76 -14.06 0.05 15.73
CA PRO A 76 -12.62 0.25 15.84
C PRO A 76 -11.75 -0.99 15.56
N ALA A 77 -12.15 -2.15 16.09
CA ALA A 77 -11.41 -3.40 15.87
C ALA A 77 -11.46 -3.84 14.39
N ALA A 78 -12.64 -3.81 13.78
CA ALA A 78 -12.82 -4.18 12.37
C ALA A 78 -12.09 -3.19 11.43
N ALA A 79 -12.05 -1.90 11.76
CA ALA A 79 -11.27 -0.92 11.01
C ALA A 79 -9.76 -1.19 11.08
N ALA A 80 -9.25 -1.62 12.25
CA ALA A 80 -7.86 -2.03 12.40
C ALA A 80 -7.55 -3.30 11.60
N ASP A 81 -8.45 -4.29 11.63
CA ASP A 81 -8.31 -5.53 10.86
C ASP A 81 -8.32 -5.26 9.34
N ALA A 82 -9.20 -4.38 8.87
CA ALA A 82 -9.24 -3.96 7.47
C ALA A 82 -7.97 -3.21 7.07
N GLY A 83 -7.49 -2.27 7.91
CA GLY A 83 -6.21 -1.59 7.68
C GLY A 83 -5.04 -2.56 7.56
N ASN A 84 -4.98 -3.56 8.46
CA ASN A 84 -3.97 -4.61 8.42
C ASN A 84 -4.08 -5.49 7.16
N ALA A 85 -5.30 -5.79 6.70
CA ALA A 85 -5.51 -6.55 5.48
C ALA A 85 -5.04 -5.79 4.23
N ILE A 86 -5.34 -4.49 4.14
CA ILE A 86 -4.86 -3.63 3.06
C ILE A 86 -3.32 -3.54 3.08
N GLN A 87 -2.71 -3.39 4.26
CA GLN A 87 -1.24 -3.40 4.40
C GLN A 87 -0.62 -4.72 3.94
N ARG A 88 -1.22 -5.86 4.28
CA ARG A 88 -0.74 -7.17 3.82
C ARG A 88 -0.77 -7.27 2.29
N PHE A 89 -1.82 -6.74 1.65
CA PHE A 89 -1.87 -6.65 0.20
C PHE A 89 -0.75 -5.76 -0.36
N LEU A 90 -0.60 -4.53 0.15
CA LEU A 90 0.41 -3.59 -0.34
C LEU A 90 1.83 -4.12 -0.19
N VAL A 91 2.16 -4.73 0.95
CA VAL A 91 3.51 -5.25 1.23
C VAL A 91 3.77 -6.61 0.55
N GLY A 92 2.75 -7.45 0.42
CA GLY A 92 2.89 -8.83 -0.06
C GLY A 92 2.63 -9.03 -1.55
N GLU A 93 1.69 -8.28 -2.13
CA GLU A 93 1.18 -8.52 -3.49
C GLU A 93 1.67 -7.46 -4.49
N THR A 94 2.15 -6.29 -4.04
CA THR A 94 2.77 -5.30 -4.95
C THR A 94 4.26 -5.59 -5.16
N ARG A 95 4.77 -5.25 -6.34
CA ARG A 95 6.12 -5.59 -6.78
C ARG A 95 7.24 -5.10 -5.86
N LEU A 96 7.08 -3.91 -5.26
CA LEU A 96 8.08 -3.28 -4.40
C LEU A 96 7.71 -3.32 -2.90
N GLY A 97 6.48 -3.69 -2.56
CA GLY A 97 6.05 -3.85 -1.17
C GLY A 97 6.05 -2.54 -0.37
N ILE A 98 5.66 -1.42 -1.00
CA ILE A 98 5.62 -0.11 -0.35
C ILE A 98 4.30 0.02 0.44
N PRO A 99 4.34 0.27 1.77
CA PRO A 99 3.13 0.46 2.59
C PRO A 99 2.49 1.85 2.36
N ALA A 100 1.21 2.01 2.74
CA ALA A 100 0.44 3.26 2.57
C ALA A 100 -0.56 3.56 3.69
#